data_AF-A0A8H5VKJ6-F1
#
_entry.id   AF-A0A8H5VKJ6-F1
#
_cell.length_a   1.000
_cell.length_b   1.000
_cell.length_c   1.000
_cell.angle_alpha   90.00
_cell.angle_beta   90.00
_cell.angle_gamma   90.00
#
_symmetry.space_group_name_H-M   'P 1'
#
loop_
_entity.id
_entity.type
_entity.pdbx_description
1 polymer ?
#
loop_
_entity_poly.entity_id
_entity_poly.type
_entity_poly.pdbx_seq_one_letter_code
_entity_poly.pdbx_strand_id
1 'polypeptide(L)'
;MDHIPLGPLRTRALPRPSARLVAPDIPPVRVTETISYFGQNLVGKIFIPSFLTEKGKFITFRHAEVIENAELGEVLLDWSPKFTFHRFPYVEVEGWPSGGPTPDDVQALVLHPDMERRGFFECSNSYVNQLHKNIVWSLRRNLLSLPADCPQRDERLGWTGDLQVLCPTATYLYDTLGILSNWLQDVSPEKLEEGKAGIPPLVCPNAISSNWPYMAQAIWDDVTVLAPGALYQYSSDRGLLERQFESMYAWLERGVGRALDGLWNPDRWQLADWLDPSAPPEDPGNGRTDNILVANAYLVYATPVFSKLSSVLGKTELAVKYAQDGERLKALFQRRYITAEGNLTSTSQTGLGIAIRFGLYPENEEQRRTAGEALDCLVRTARFHISTGFAGAPVISHALSEIGCSQLAYRMLLETTCPSWLYAVVSHDVTTVWERWDSMLPDGRINPGQMTSFNHYALGAVGDWLHKTVGGISPHEPSWRIIRVRPIPGGNITSTKVSFNGPYGLVACEWRLEGQRFTMSLTIPLNCSALVTLPSEVRKDFSCDVEATRILCPGYHALECQFNAGEWPPKPMVAANQPMPVESIAG
;
A
#
# COMPACT_ATOMS: atom_id res chain seq x y z
N MET A 1 -21.47 7.23 53.10
CA MET A 1 -20.62 8.05 52.21
C MET A 1 -19.43 8.46 53.03
N ASP A 2 -18.34 7.70 52.96
CA ASP A 2 -17.14 8.00 53.75
C ASP A 2 -16.15 8.76 52.90
N HIS A 3 -15.83 9.99 53.32
CA HIS A 3 -14.81 10.80 52.66
C HIS A 3 -13.42 10.24 52.98
N ILE A 4 -12.82 9.54 52.01
CA ILE A 4 -11.40 9.19 52.07
C ILE A 4 -10.60 10.50 51.97
N PRO A 5 -9.72 10.83 52.94
CA PRO A 5 -8.89 12.02 52.85
C PRO A 5 -7.84 11.82 51.75
N LEU A 6 -7.90 12.64 50.70
CA LEU A 6 -6.81 12.71 49.72
C LEU A 6 -5.56 13.26 50.42
N GLY A 7 -4.53 12.43 50.50
CA GLY A 7 -3.21 12.84 51.00
C GLY A 7 -2.58 13.95 50.12
N PRO A 8 -1.50 14.59 50.58
CA PRO A 8 -0.89 15.72 49.88
C PRO A 8 -0.49 15.33 48.45
N LEU A 9 -1.09 16.03 47.47
CA LEU A 9 -0.80 15.89 46.05
C LEU A 9 0.69 16.14 45.80
N ARG A 10 1.43 15.08 45.43
CA ARG A 10 2.84 15.19 45.08
C ARG A 10 2.98 15.80 43.68
N THR A 11 3.33 17.08 43.61
CA THR A 11 3.75 17.73 42.36
C THR A 11 5.17 17.31 41.97
N ARG A 12 5.33 16.64 40.83
CA ARG A 12 6.62 16.37 40.20
C ARG A 12 6.95 17.52 39.25
N ALA A 13 8.00 18.29 39.52
CA ALA A 13 8.57 19.19 38.52
C ALA A 13 9.18 18.35 37.39
N LEU A 14 8.60 18.41 36.20
CA LEU A 14 9.20 17.84 35.00
C LEU A 14 10.34 18.75 34.51
N PRO A 15 11.43 18.19 33.94
CA PRO A 15 12.41 19.00 33.24
C PRO A 15 11.74 19.79 32.11
N ARG A 16 12.24 20.99 31.80
CA ARG A 16 11.76 21.74 30.62
C ARG A 16 11.98 20.87 29.37
N PRO A 17 10.97 20.69 28.51
CA PRO A 17 11.13 19.89 27.29
C PRO A 17 12.22 20.53 26.42
N SER A 18 13.28 19.76 26.14
CA SER A 18 14.34 20.15 25.22
C SER A 18 14.00 19.66 23.83
N ALA A 19 13.36 20.52 23.03
CA ALA A 19 13.16 20.25 21.60
C ALA A 19 14.42 20.61 20.82
N ARG A 20 14.93 19.68 20.00
CA ARG A 20 15.88 19.99 18.94
C ARG A 20 15.10 20.12 17.64
N LEU A 21 14.94 21.35 17.14
CA LEU A 21 14.44 21.56 15.78
C LEU A 21 15.49 21.03 14.80
N VAL A 22 15.10 20.04 14.00
CA VAL A 22 15.86 19.57 12.84
C VAL A 22 15.19 20.15 11.61
N ALA A 23 15.97 20.69 10.67
CA ALA A 23 15.42 21.14 9.40
C ALA A 23 14.94 19.91 8.60
N PRO A 24 13.70 19.88 8.10
CA PRO A 24 13.21 18.73 7.35
C PRO A 24 13.89 18.64 5.99
N ASP A 25 14.48 17.49 5.66
CA ASP A 25 14.92 17.13 4.30
C ASP A 25 13.72 16.80 3.36
N ILE A 26 12.58 17.43 3.58
CA ILE A 26 11.33 17.22 2.83
C ILE A 26 11.24 18.29 1.73
N PRO A 27 10.95 17.93 0.46
CA PRO A 27 10.68 18.94 -0.56
C PRO A 27 9.49 19.82 -0.13
N PRO A 28 9.54 21.14 -0.33
CA PRO A 28 8.53 22.05 0.19
C PRO A 28 7.14 21.71 -0.35
N VAL A 29 6.12 21.78 0.51
CA VAL A 29 4.72 21.76 0.06
C VAL A 29 4.47 23.01 -0.77
N ARG A 30 3.99 22.83 -1.99
CA ARG A 30 3.73 23.91 -2.96
C ARG A 30 2.40 23.70 -3.65
N VAL A 31 1.92 24.77 -4.30
CA VAL A 31 0.93 24.63 -5.37
C VAL A 31 1.68 24.04 -6.56
N THR A 32 1.37 22.80 -6.92
CA THR A 32 2.02 22.11 -8.05
C THR A 32 1.19 22.19 -9.33
N GLU A 33 -0.14 22.28 -9.19
CA GLU A 33 -1.10 22.39 -10.29
C GLU A 33 -2.21 23.38 -9.90
N THR A 34 -2.77 24.07 -10.90
CA THR A 34 -3.96 24.92 -10.77
C THR A 34 -4.98 24.44 -11.80
N ILE A 35 -6.22 24.16 -11.35
CA ILE A 35 -7.23 23.46 -12.17
C ILE A 35 -8.56 24.22 -12.09
N SER A 36 -9.13 24.59 -13.25
CA SER A 36 -10.42 25.29 -13.35
C SER A 36 -11.65 24.36 -13.36
N TYR A 37 -11.47 23.04 -13.41
CA TYR A 37 -12.59 22.08 -13.47
C TYR A 37 -12.39 20.92 -12.47
N PHE A 38 -13.36 20.72 -11.59
CA PHE A 38 -13.21 19.85 -10.42
C PHE A 38 -13.52 18.36 -10.64
N GLY A 39 -13.58 17.87 -11.89
CA GLY A 39 -13.79 16.45 -12.20
C GLY A 39 -12.71 15.48 -11.65
N GLN A 40 -11.64 16.03 -11.10
CA GLN A 40 -10.61 15.31 -10.37
C GLN A 40 -10.77 15.63 -8.88
N ASN A 41 -11.16 14.64 -8.07
CA ASN A 41 -11.09 14.75 -6.61
C ASN A 41 -9.67 15.17 -6.23
N LEU A 42 -9.39 16.11 -5.32
CA LEU A 42 -8.02 16.60 -5.07
C LEU A 42 -7.79 16.99 -3.60
N VAL A 43 -6.52 17.15 -3.19
CA VAL A 43 -6.14 17.80 -1.93
C VAL A 43 -5.53 19.15 -2.25
N GLY A 44 -6.00 20.17 -1.57
CA GLY A 44 -5.64 21.54 -1.92
C GLY A 44 -6.52 22.57 -1.24
N LYS A 45 -6.69 23.69 -1.93
CA LYS A 45 -7.57 24.78 -1.52
C LYS A 45 -8.15 25.48 -2.74
N ILE A 46 -9.32 26.08 -2.58
CA ILE A 46 -9.85 26.99 -3.58
C ILE A 46 -9.01 28.27 -3.69
N PHE A 47 -8.99 28.83 -4.89
CA PHE A 47 -8.51 30.16 -5.21
C PHE A 47 -9.59 30.89 -6.01
N ILE A 48 -9.84 32.13 -5.62
CA ILE A 48 -10.81 33.00 -6.27
C ILE A 48 -10.00 34.16 -6.89
N PRO A 49 -9.82 34.20 -8.22
CA PRO A 49 -9.06 35.25 -8.86
C PRO A 49 -9.79 36.60 -8.74
N SER A 50 -11.08 36.64 -9.12
CA SER A 50 -11.86 37.88 -9.15
C SER A 50 -13.36 37.65 -9.10
N PHE A 51 -14.08 38.61 -8.51
CA PHE A 51 -15.45 38.47 -8.01
C PHE A 51 -15.91 39.96 -7.60
N LEU A 52 -17.20 40.39 -7.62
CA LEU A 52 -17.75 41.76 -7.17
C LEU A 52 -18.85 41.79 -6.01
N THR A 53 -18.62 42.32 -4.76
CA THR A 53 -19.49 42.08 -3.54
C THR A 53 -20.17 43.27 -2.88
N GLU A 54 -21.39 43.05 -2.39
CA GLU A 54 -21.99 43.71 -1.23
C GLU A 54 -21.21 43.49 0.07
N LYS A 55 -20.63 44.58 0.59
CA LYS A 55 -19.93 44.64 1.88
C LYS A 55 -20.80 44.11 3.02
N GLY A 56 -20.36 42.99 3.62
CA GLY A 56 -20.99 42.39 4.81
C GLY A 56 -21.78 41.12 4.53
N LYS A 57 -21.88 40.67 3.27
CA LYS A 57 -22.30 39.30 2.96
C LYS A 57 -21.19 38.29 3.29
N PHE A 58 -21.61 37.06 3.56
CA PHE A 58 -20.75 35.92 3.83
C PHE A 58 -20.90 34.90 2.72
N ILE A 59 -19.78 34.28 2.35
CA ILE A 59 -19.70 33.20 1.37
C ILE A 59 -19.22 31.97 2.10
N THR A 60 -19.95 30.86 1.95
CA THR A 60 -19.60 29.60 2.57
C THR A 60 -19.20 28.63 1.46
N PHE A 61 -17.95 28.15 1.54
CA PHE A 61 -17.43 27.10 0.69
C PHE A 61 -17.38 25.79 1.48
N ARG A 62 -18.32 24.87 1.22
CA ARG A 62 -18.27 23.53 1.82
C ARG A 62 -17.64 22.56 0.83
N HIS A 63 -16.65 21.83 1.29
CA HIS A 63 -15.84 20.95 0.47
C HIS A 63 -16.24 19.50 0.75
N ALA A 64 -16.63 18.76 -0.28
CA ALA A 64 -17.17 17.41 -0.14
C ALA A 64 -16.55 16.44 -1.15
N GLU A 65 -16.55 15.14 -0.84
CA GLU A 65 -16.15 14.09 -1.78
C GLU A 65 -17.25 13.72 -2.78
N VAL A 66 -18.52 14.06 -2.48
CA VAL A 66 -19.76 13.83 -3.25
C VAL A 66 -20.75 15.00 -3.08
N ILE A 67 -21.74 15.20 -3.97
CA ILE A 67 -22.68 16.36 -4.00
C ILE A 67 -24.09 16.03 -3.50
N GLU A 68 -24.76 17.00 -2.85
CA GLU A 68 -26.22 17.08 -2.74
C GLU A 68 -26.75 18.56 -2.61
N ASN A 69 -27.12 19.21 -3.75
CA ASN A 69 -27.87 20.50 -3.92
C ASN A 69 -27.26 21.86 -3.39
N ALA A 70 -27.62 23.05 -3.95
CA ALA A 70 -26.92 24.36 -3.74
C ALA A 70 -27.73 25.68 -4.04
N GLU A 71 -27.31 26.89 -3.54
CA GLU A 71 -27.52 28.33 -4.01
C GLU A 71 -27.04 29.42 -2.95
N LEU A 72 -27.14 30.78 -3.07
CA LEU A 72 -26.35 31.83 -3.80
C LEU A 72 -26.28 33.24 -3.05
N GLY A 73 -25.31 34.14 -3.39
CA GLY A 73 -25.14 35.62 -3.13
C GLY A 73 -23.77 36.35 -2.73
N GLU A 74 -22.84 36.73 -3.66
CA GLU A 74 -21.67 37.72 -3.59
C GLU A 74 -20.43 37.61 -2.60
N VAL A 75 -19.28 38.31 -2.78
CA VAL A 75 -17.91 38.06 -3.41
C VAL A 75 -16.53 38.22 -2.61
N LEU A 76 -15.35 37.85 -3.22
CA LEU A 76 -13.90 38.24 -2.94
C LEU A 76 -12.87 38.36 -4.15
N LEU A 77 -11.84 39.23 -4.10
CA LEU A 77 -10.69 39.30 -5.07
C LEU A 77 -9.39 38.62 -4.54
N ASP A 78 -8.60 37.97 -5.43
CA ASP A 78 -7.28 37.35 -5.19
C ASP A 78 -7.16 36.52 -3.90
N TRP A 79 -8.19 35.73 -3.58
CA TRP A 79 -8.31 35.09 -2.28
C TRP A 79 -8.06 33.58 -2.32
N SER A 80 -7.26 33.09 -1.37
CA SER A 80 -7.22 31.68 -0.98
C SER A 80 -6.95 31.55 0.53
N PRO A 81 -7.44 30.49 1.20
CA PRO A 81 -7.11 30.27 2.62
C PRO A 81 -5.61 30.02 2.81
N LYS A 82 -5.06 30.45 3.95
CA LYS A 82 -3.61 30.36 4.24
C LYS A 82 -3.23 29.18 5.14
N PHE A 83 -4.12 28.77 6.04
CA PHE A 83 -3.84 27.81 7.11
C PHE A 83 -4.86 26.66 7.19
N THR A 84 -5.52 26.34 6.08
CA THR A 84 -6.37 25.15 5.92
C THR A 84 -6.20 24.57 4.52
N PHE A 85 -6.44 23.28 4.40
CA PHE A 85 -6.60 22.55 3.15
C PHE A 85 -7.80 21.61 3.28
N HIS A 86 -8.40 21.29 2.13
CA HIS A 86 -9.57 20.43 2.03
C HIS A 86 -9.33 19.35 0.97
N ARG A 87 -10.13 18.28 1.04
CA ARG A 87 -10.26 17.31 -0.03
C ARG A 87 -11.61 17.49 -0.73
N PHE A 88 -11.62 17.56 -2.06
CA PHE A 88 -12.84 17.76 -2.84
C PHE A 88 -12.64 17.48 -4.34
N PRO A 89 -13.61 16.89 -5.05
CA PRO A 89 -14.00 17.26 -6.41
C PRO A 89 -15.16 18.26 -6.42
N TYR A 90 -15.75 18.57 -5.25
CA TYR A 90 -16.99 19.32 -5.18
C TYR A 90 -16.92 20.39 -4.09
N VAL A 91 -17.26 21.60 -4.49
CA VAL A 91 -17.39 22.75 -3.59
C VAL A 91 -18.84 23.22 -3.70
N GLU A 92 -19.61 23.02 -2.64
CA GLU A 92 -20.87 23.73 -2.46
C GLU A 92 -20.54 25.19 -2.15
N VAL A 93 -21.22 26.10 -2.82
CA VAL A 93 -21.01 27.54 -2.67
C VAL A 93 -22.31 28.24 -2.32
N GLU A 94 -22.50 28.50 -1.03
CA GLU A 94 -23.54 29.41 -0.56
C GLU A 94 -23.00 30.84 -0.59
N GLY A 95 -23.84 31.83 -0.94
CA GLY A 95 -23.36 33.22 -0.99
C GLY A 95 -22.51 33.56 -2.23
N TRP A 96 -22.76 32.94 -3.40
CA TRP A 96 -22.23 33.36 -4.71
C TRP A 96 -23.26 34.07 -5.64
N PRO A 97 -23.01 35.23 -6.30
CA PRO A 97 -24.02 36.06 -7.00
C PRO A 97 -24.95 35.30 -7.96
N SER A 98 -26.11 35.91 -8.24
CA SER A 98 -27.11 35.37 -9.18
C SER A 98 -26.47 34.93 -10.51
N GLY A 99 -26.58 33.63 -10.81
CA GLY A 99 -25.96 32.99 -11.98
C GLY A 99 -24.98 31.87 -11.63
N GLY A 100 -24.48 31.82 -10.38
CA GLY A 100 -23.57 30.76 -9.92
C GLY A 100 -22.11 30.97 -10.34
N PRO A 101 -21.17 30.20 -9.76
CA PRO A 101 -19.76 30.25 -10.14
C PRO A 101 -19.54 29.63 -11.52
N THR A 102 -18.79 30.33 -12.38
CA THR A 102 -18.23 29.71 -13.57
C THR A 102 -16.93 28.97 -13.23
N PRO A 103 -16.47 28.02 -14.07
CA PRO A 103 -15.20 27.31 -13.88
C PRO A 103 -13.97 28.22 -13.73
N ASP A 104 -14.01 29.44 -14.29
CA ASP A 104 -12.89 30.39 -14.20
C ASP A 104 -12.88 31.20 -12.90
N ASP A 105 -14.03 31.33 -12.22
CA ASP A 105 -14.17 32.14 -11.00
C ASP A 105 -13.70 31.40 -9.73
N VAL A 106 -13.71 30.06 -9.74
CA VAL A 106 -13.22 29.23 -8.62
C VAL A 106 -12.26 28.17 -9.17
N GLN A 107 -11.00 28.28 -8.80
CA GLN A 107 -9.93 27.36 -9.20
C GLN A 107 -9.49 26.50 -8.02
N ALA A 108 -9.04 25.28 -8.27
CA ALA A 108 -8.38 24.46 -7.26
C ALA A 108 -6.86 24.58 -7.36
N LEU A 109 -6.22 24.94 -6.25
CA LEU A 109 -4.77 24.88 -6.06
C LEU A 109 -4.41 23.55 -5.42
N VAL A 110 -3.79 22.64 -6.18
CA VAL A 110 -3.40 21.30 -5.70
C VAL A 110 -2.17 21.44 -4.81
N LEU A 111 -2.25 20.89 -3.58
CA LEU A 111 -1.17 20.97 -2.58
C LEU A 111 -0.62 19.58 -2.28
N HIS A 112 0.69 19.41 -2.48
CA HIS A 112 1.47 18.29 -1.95
C HIS A 112 2.97 18.68 -1.86
N PRO A 113 3.83 17.91 -1.16
CA PRO A 113 5.28 18.04 -1.22
C PRO A 113 5.76 17.83 -2.66
N ASP A 114 6.66 18.69 -3.14
CA ASP A 114 7.18 18.72 -4.51
C ASP A 114 8.14 17.55 -4.80
N MET A 115 7.65 16.31 -4.69
CA MET A 115 8.38 15.06 -4.87
C MET A 115 8.60 14.76 -6.35
N GLU A 116 9.82 14.36 -6.71
CA GLU A 116 10.14 13.90 -8.06
C GLU A 116 9.34 12.65 -8.42
N ARG A 117 8.70 12.64 -9.59
CA ARG A 117 8.02 11.46 -10.12
C ARG A 117 9.02 10.49 -10.75
N ARG A 118 9.02 9.24 -10.29
CA ARG A 118 9.97 8.20 -10.74
C ARG A 118 9.33 7.07 -11.54
N GLY A 119 8.27 6.46 -11.02
CA GLY A 119 7.66 5.27 -11.62
C GLY A 119 6.46 5.58 -12.50
N PHE A 120 6.38 4.99 -13.70
CA PHE A 120 5.29 5.15 -14.65
C PHE A 120 4.85 3.79 -15.18
N PHE A 121 3.56 3.66 -15.49
CA PHE A 121 2.94 2.44 -16.02
C PHE A 121 1.79 2.84 -16.96
N GLU A 122 1.69 2.14 -18.09
CA GLU A 122 0.59 2.19 -19.05
C GLU A 122 0.44 0.79 -19.66
N CYS A 123 -0.77 0.34 -19.92
CA CYS A 123 -1.06 -0.94 -20.59
C CYS A 123 -2.21 -0.82 -21.58
N SER A 124 -2.55 -1.90 -22.28
CA SER A 124 -3.65 -1.90 -23.27
C SER A 124 -5.04 -1.75 -22.65
N ASN A 125 -5.21 -1.97 -21.35
CA ASN A 125 -6.50 -1.90 -20.66
C ASN A 125 -6.67 -0.52 -19.99
N SER A 126 -7.66 0.26 -20.44
CA SER A 126 -7.91 1.63 -19.96
C SER A 126 -8.33 1.69 -18.50
N TYR A 127 -9.05 0.68 -17.99
CA TYR A 127 -9.48 0.62 -16.59
C TYR A 127 -8.31 0.33 -15.65
N VAL A 128 -7.38 -0.55 -16.04
CA VAL A 128 -6.13 -0.77 -15.28
C VAL A 128 -5.24 0.48 -15.30
N ASN A 129 -5.19 1.20 -16.43
CA ASN A 129 -4.50 2.51 -16.49
C ASN A 129 -5.15 3.54 -15.55
N GLN A 130 -6.49 3.54 -15.44
CA GLN A 130 -7.19 4.43 -14.53
C GLN A 130 -6.98 4.04 -13.06
N LEU A 131 -6.96 2.74 -12.74
CA LEU A 131 -6.56 2.25 -11.41
C LEU A 131 -5.14 2.73 -11.03
N HIS A 132 -4.17 2.66 -11.94
CA HIS A 132 -2.82 3.18 -11.68
C HIS A 132 -2.80 4.69 -11.41
N LYS A 133 -3.53 5.48 -12.21
CA LYS A 133 -3.72 6.93 -11.96
C LYS A 133 -4.37 7.18 -10.61
N ASN A 134 -5.34 6.35 -10.20
CA ASN A 134 -6.01 6.47 -8.91
C ASN A 134 -5.05 6.19 -7.74
N ILE A 135 -4.19 5.17 -7.84
CA ILE A 135 -3.14 4.87 -6.85
C ILE A 135 -2.17 6.05 -6.72
N VAL A 136 -1.68 6.56 -7.85
CA VAL A 136 -0.83 7.76 -7.94
C VAL A 136 -1.45 8.94 -7.21
N TRP A 137 -2.73 9.19 -7.47
CA TRP A 137 -3.44 10.33 -6.92
C TRP A 137 -3.74 10.19 -5.43
N SER A 138 -4.06 8.99 -4.95
CA SER A 138 -4.20 8.71 -3.51
C SER A 138 -2.89 8.93 -2.77
N LEU A 139 -1.77 8.46 -3.33
CA LEU A 139 -0.43 8.67 -2.76
C LEU A 139 -0.06 10.16 -2.66
N ARG A 140 -0.18 10.93 -3.76
CA ARG A 140 0.14 12.39 -3.79
C ARG A 140 -0.60 13.19 -2.70
N ARG A 141 -1.81 12.77 -2.36
CA ARG A 141 -2.76 13.54 -1.53
C ARG A 141 -2.65 13.26 -0.04
N ASN A 142 -2.25 12.05 0.29
CA ASN A 142 -2.08 11.60 1.65
C ASN A 142 -0.68 11.88 2.18
N LEU A 143 0.32 12.02 1.30
CA LEU A 143 1.62 12.58 1.65
C LEU A 143 1.53 14.11 1.73
N LEU A 144 1.19 14.67 2.90
CA LEU A 144 1.19 16.11 3.14
C LEU A 144 1.84 16.39 4.50
N SER A 145 3.14 16.71 4.49
CA SER A 145 4.05 16.74 5.65
C SER A 145 4.29 15.38 6.33
N LEU A 146 3.26 14.53 6.43
CA LEU A 146 3.30 13.16 6.94
C LEU A 146 2.51 12.22 5.99
N PRO A 147 2.63 10.88 6.11
CA PRO A 147 1.86 9.92 5.32
C PRO A 147 0.51 9.62 6.00
N ALA A 148 -0.51 10.43 5.72
CA ALA A 148 -1.83 10.31 6.31
C ALA A 148 -2.61 9.08 5.78
N ASP A 149 -3.48 8.51 6.60
CA ASP A 149 -4.50 7.53 6.19
C ASP A 149 -5.40 8.06 5.06
N CYS A 150 -6.03 9.21 5.32
CA CYS A 150 -6.91 9.92 4.41
C CYS A 150 -6.82 11.44 4.68
N PRO A 151 -7.18 12.34 3.73
CA PRO A 151 -6.95 13.77 3.90
C PRO A 151 -8.22 14.59 4.15
N GLN A 152 -9.39 13.95 4.30
CA GLN A 152 -10.70 14.63 4.38
C GLN A 152 -11.34 14.63 5.76
N ARG A 153 -11.42 13.50 6.48
CA ARG A 153 -12.13 13.44 7.77
C ARG A 153 -11.30 14.08 8.90
N ASP A 154 -11.83 14.05 10.12
CA ASP A 154 -11.21 14.54 11.36
C ASP A 154 -10.12 13.59 11.92
N GLU A 155 -9.38 12.96 11.01
CA GLU A 155 -8.29 12.03 11.29
C GLU A 155 -6.99 12.56 10.66
N ARG A 156 -6.64 12.16 9.43
CA ARG A 156 -5.46 12.66 8.70
C ARG A 156 -4.15 12.40 9.46
N LEU A 157 -4.09 11.25 10.13
CA LEU A 157 -3.03 10.86 11.03
C LEU A 157 -2.04 9.96 10.30
N GLY A 158 -0.77 10.02 10.70
CA GLY A 158 0.27 9.18 10.11
C GLY A 158 0.17 7.73 10.55
N TRP A 159 -0.85 6.99 10.09
CA TRP A 159 -1.06 5.60 10.47
C TRP A 159 0.04 4.69 9.91
N THR A 160 0.61 3.89 10.80
CA THR A 160 1.88 3.18 10.55
C THR A 160 1.75 2.01 9.58
N GLY A 161 0.70 1.18 9.70
CA GLY A 161 0.48 -0.01 8.87
C GLY A 161 0.10 0.34 7.44
N ASP A 162 -0.68 1.40 7.30
CA ASP A 162 -1.14 1.99 6.05
C ASP A 162 0.04 2.44 5.19
N LEU A 163 1.01 3.14 5.78
CA LEU A 163 2.28 3.40 5.12
C LEU A 163 3.05 2.09 4.87
N GLN A 164 3.14 1.19 5.85
CA GLN A 164 3.94 -0.03 5.75
C GLN A 164 3.57 -0.84 4.50
N VAL A 165 2.27 -1.10 4.28
CA VAL A 165 1.79 -1.90 3.14
C VAL A 165 1.98 -1.20 1.81
N LEU A 166 1.88 0.14 1.77
CA LEU A 166 2.07 0.92 0.55
C LEU A 166 3.55 1.19 0.22
N CYS A 167 4.44 1.24 1.21
CA CYS A 167 5.81 1.76 1.07
C CYS A 167 6.58 1.25 -0.18
N PRO A 168 6.48 -0.04 -0.58
CA PRO A 168 7.06 -0.53 -1.83
C PRO A 168 6.51 0.17 -3.08
N THR A 169 5.19 0.38 -3.18
CA THR A 169 4.52 1.11 -4.26
C THR A 169 4.88 2.60 -4.20
N ALA A 170 4.81 3.20 -3.01
CA ALA A 170 5.07 4.64 -2.81
C ALA A 170 6.46 5.06 -3.31
N THR A 171 7.49 4.31 -2.92
CA THR A 171 8.89 4.58 -3.25
C THR A 171 9.26 4.17 -4.69
N TYR A 172 8.43 3.35 -5.35
CA TYR A 172 8.54 3.14 -6.80
C TYR A 172 7.98 4.36 -7.56
N LEU A 173 6.83 4.88 -7.13
CA LEU A 173 6.12 5.95 -7.83
C LEU A 173 6.82 7.30 -7.73
N TYR A 174 7.30 7.70 -6.54
CA TYR A 174 7.91 9.01 -6.28
C TYR A 174 9.22 8.88 -5.50
N ASP A 175 10.06 9.93 -5.52
CA ASP A 175 11.08 10.09 -4.49
C ASP A 175 10.44 10.44 -3.14
N THR A 176 10.19 9.40 -2.35
CA THR A 176 9.62 9.48 -1.01
C THR A 176 10.68 9.52 0.09
N LEU A 177 11.98 9.47 -0.25
CA LEU A 177 13.06 9.29 0.73
C LEU A 177 13.08 10.42 1.76
N GLY A 178 12.99 11.67 1.31
CA GLY A 178 12.96 12.84 2.17
C GLY A 178 11.80 12.81 3.16
N ILE A 179 10.55 12.68 2.67
CA ILE A 179 9.37 12.70 3.55
C ILE A 179 9.32 11.49 4.50
N LEU A 180 9.60 10.28 4.02
CA LEU A 180 9.50 9.08 4.84
C LEU A 180 10.69 8.91 5.79
N SER A 181 11.92 9.31 5.41
CA SER A 181 13.06 9.34 6.35
C SER A 181 12.87 10.35 7.47
N ASN A 182 12.19 11.47 7.23
CA ASN A 182 11.89 12.44 8.28
C ASN A 182 10.76 11.94 9.19
N TRP A 183 9.64 11.48 8.63
CA TRP A 183 8.54 10.93 9.43
C TRP A 183 8.96 9.72 10.27
N LEU A 184 9.81 8.82 9.76
CA LEU A 184 10.38 7.73 10.58
C LEU A 184 11.28 8.22 11.73
N GLN A 185 11.84 9.43 11.66
CA GLN A 185 12.56 10.04 12.78
C GLN A 185 11.62 10.59 13.86
N ASP A 186 10.34 10.81 13.57
CA ASP A 186 9.32 11.14 14.58
C ASP A 186 8.78 9.86 15.26
N VAL A 187 8.64 8.76 14.50
CA VAL A 187 8.23 7.43 15.03
C VAL A 187 9.24 6.89 16.05
N SER A 188 10.53 7.15 15.85
CA SER A 188 11.61 6.61 16.70
C SER A 188 11.64 7.13 18.15
N PRO A 189 11.62 8.45 18.45
CA PRO A 189 11.67 8.96 19.82
C PRO A 189 10.40 8.63 20.61
N GLU A 190 9.22 8.70 19.99
CA GLU A 190 7.95 8.38 20.65
C GLU A 190 7.89 6.95 21.18
N LYS A 191 8.69 6.04 20.63
CA LYS A 191 8.83 4.61 21.00
C LYS A 191 9.82 4.38 22.16
N LEU A 192 10.70 5.34 22.41
CA LEU A 192 11.82 5.25 23.38
C LEU A 192 11.51 5.92 24.74
N GLU A 193 10.29 6.46 24.92
CA GLU A 193 9.87 6.98 26.22
C GLU A 193 9.80 5.88 27.29
N GLU A 194 10.03 6.27 28.54
CA GLU A 194 10.02 5.33 29.67
C GLU A 194 8.63 4.69 29.84
N GLY A 195 8.59 3.36 29.98
CA GLY A 195 7.34 2.58 30.08
C GLY A 195 6.72 2.11 28.76
N LYS A 196 7.21 2.60 27.60
CA LYS A 196 6.65 2.24 26.28
C LYS A 196 7.15 0.93 25.67
N ALA A 197 8.05 0.21 26.37
CA ALA A 197 8.55 -1.12 26.02
C ALA A 197 9.15 -1.31 24.60
N GLY A 198 9.38 -0.23 23.82
CA GLY A 198 9.79 -0.36 22.42
C GLY A 198 8.65 -0.73 21.48
N ILE A 199 7.41 -0.32 21.77
CA ILE A 199 6.26 -0.34 20.86
C ILE A 199 6.14 1.06 20.22
N PRO A 200 5.99 1.23 18.90
CA PRO A 200 5.77 2.54 18.28
C PRO A 200 4.33 3.02 18.55
N PRO A 201 4.03 4.31 18.36
CA PRO A 201 2.64 4.73 18.32
C PRO A 201 1.97 4.24 17.02
N LEU A 202 0.67 3.92 17.07
CA LEU A 202 -0.12 3.50 15.90
C LEU A 202 -0.25 4.59 14.83
N VAL A 203 -0.19 5.84 15.26
CA VAL A 203 -0.06 7.02 14.39
C VAL A 203 1.11 7.87 14.84
N CYS A 204 1.80 8.51 13.90
CA CYS A 204 2.84 9.47 14.22
C CYS A 204 2.64 10.80 13.47
N PRO A 205 2.66 11.96 14.14
CA PRO A 205 2.74 12.14 15.60
C PRO A 205 1.53 11.55 16.34
N ASN A 206 1.72 11.07 17.57
CA ASN A 206 0.62 10.45 18.31
C ASN A 206 -0.45 11.46 18.78
N ALA A 207 -1.56 11.49 18.07
CA ALA A 207 -2.75 12.29 18.38
C ALA A 207 -3.98 11.45 18.77
N ILE A 208 -3.86 10.12 18.86
CA ILE A 208 -4.97 9.24 19.23
C ILE A 208 -5.35 9.44 20.71
N SER A 209 -6.64 9.34 21.01
CA SER A 209 -7.16 9.48 22.37
C SER A 209 -6.52 8.50 23.37
N SER A 210 -6.41 8.91 24.63
CA SER A 210 -5.92 8.07 25.74
C SER A 210 -6.70 6.79 26.00
N ASN A 211 -7.83 6.59 25.33
CA ASN A 211 -8.71 5.44 25.50
C ASN A 211 -8.33 4.27 24.58
N TRP A 212 -7.49 4.49 23.58
CA TRP A 212 -6.89 3.39 22.82
C TRP A 212 -5.87 2.64 23.69
N PRO A 213 -5.93 1.30 23.75
CA PRO A 213 -4.99 0.53 24.54
C PRO A 213 -3.57 0.68 23.97
N TYR A 214 -2.62 1.01 24.83
CA TYR A 214 -1.20 0.98 24.45
C TYR A 214 -0.74 -0.47 24.31
N MET A 215 -0.79 -1.00 23.10
CA MET A 215 -0.51 -2.40 22.79
C MET A 215 0.16 -2.57 21.44
N ALA A 216 1.00 -3.60 21.33
CA ALA A 216 1.72 -3.93 20.11
C ALA A 216 0.77 -4.47 19.04
N GLN A 217 0.95 -4.03 17.79
CA GLN A 217 0.13 -4.36 16.63
C GLN A 217 1.06 -4.72 15.46
N ALA A 218 1.09 -6.00 15.07
CA ALA A 218 1.79 -6.43 13.86
C ALA A 218 1.27 -5.69 12.62
N ILE A 219 2.06 -5.66 11.54
CA ILE A 219 1.85 -4.82 10.33
C ILE A 219 2.08 -3.33 10.63
N TRP A 220 1.31 -2.75 11.56
CA TRP A 220 1.43 -1.36 11.98
C TRP A 220 2.80 -1.07 12.57
N ASP A 221 3.20 -1.77 13.62
CA ASP A 221 4.45 -1.53 14.31
C ASP A 221 5.67 -2.04 13.52
N ASP A 222 5.44 -3.03 12.64
CA ASP A 222 6.42 -3.56 11.69
C ASP A 222 6.86 -2.52 10.65
N VAL A 223 6.16 -1.37 10.52
CA VAL A 223 6.65 -0.19 9.77
C VAL A 223 8.08 0.15 10.18
N THR A 224 8.43 -0.03 11.46
CA THR A 224 9.74 0.34 11.99
C THR A 224 10.89 -0.48 11.43
N VAL A 225 10.63 -1.66 10.86
CA VAL A 225 11.62 -2.51 10.16
C VAL A 225 11.38 -2.53 8.65
N LEU A 226 10.12 -2.69 8.24
CA LEU A 226 9.77 -2.91 6.84
C LEU A 226 9.84 -1.63 6.00
N ALA A 227 9.50 -0.46 6.53
CA ALA A 227 9.63 0.79 5.78
C ALA A 227 11.09 1.23 5.59
N PRO A 228 11.99 1.23 6.60
CA PRO A 228 13.43 1.43 6.38
C PRO A 228 14.02 0.42 5.40
N GLY A 229 13.62 -0.86 5.48
CA GLY A 229 14.05 -1.90 4.54
C GLY A 229 13.63 -1.64 3.10
N ALA A 230 12.38 -1.23 2.88
CA ALA A 230 11.89 -0.83 1.56
C ALA A 230 12.66 0.39 1.04
N LEU A 231 12.75 1.47 1.81
CA LEU A 231 13.47 2.70 1.42
C LEU A 231 14.95 2.42 1.09
N TYR A 232 15.62 1.55 1.85
CA TYR A 232 16.99 1.13 1.58
C TYR A 232 17.12 0.30 0.29
N GLN A 233 16.14 -0.56 -0.05
CA GLN A 233 16.14 -1.28 -1.32
C GLN A 233 16.12 -0.32 -2.52
N TYR A 234 15.44 0.83 -2.41
CA TYR A 234 15.39 1.84 -3.49
C TYR A 234 16.62 2.78 -3.50
N SER A 235 17.11 3.22 -2.34
CA SER A 235 18.14 4.27 -2.24
C SER A 235 19.56 3.79 -1.94
N SER A 236 19.69 2.64 -1.28
CA SER A 236 20.90 2.23 -0.54
C SER A 236 21.42 3.26 0.47
N ASP A 237 20.56 4.16 0.99
CA ASP A 237 20.93 5.06 2.10
C ASP A 237 21.20 4.26 3.38
N ARG A 238 22.48 3.97 3.63
CA ARG A 238 22.95 3.36 4.88
C ARG A 238 22.73 4.31 6.07
N GLY A 239 22.80 5.63 5.87
CA GLY A 239 22.57 6.62 6.92
C GLY A 239 21.14 6.59 7.44
N LEU A 240 20.14 6.33 6.58
CA LEU A 240 18.76 6.04 7.00
C LEU A 240 18.72 4.85 7.97
N LEU A 241 19.38 3.74 7.61
CA LEU A 241 19.43 2.55 8.47
C LEU A 241 20.16 2.83 9.80
N GLU A 242 21.22 3.65 9.79
CA GLU A 242 21.94 4.07 11.00
C GLU A 242 21.03 4.91 11.92
N ARG A 243 20.25 5.84 11.36
CA ARG A 243 19.24 6.64 12.11
C ARG A 243 18.11 5.77 12.68
N GLN A 244 17.70 4.72 11.98
CA GLN A 244 16.55 3.88 12.35
C GLN A 244 16.91 2.62 13.16
N PHE A 245 18.19 2.32 13.33
CA PHE A 245 18.64 1.05 13.93
C PHE A 245 18.06 0.77 15.32
N GLU A 246 18.05 1.76 16.21
CA GLU A 246 17.52 1.60 17.58
C GLU A 246 15.99 1.38 17.59
N SER A 247 15.25 1.98 16.66
CA SER A 247 13.80 1.77 16.51
C SER A 247 13.48 0.35 16.04
N MET A 248 14.22 -0.14 15.03
CA MET A 248 14.17 -1.51 14.54
C MET A 248 14.49 -2.54 15.63
N TYR A 249 15.60 -2.32 16.36
CA TYR A 249 16.05 -3.23 17.40
C TYR A 249 15.10 -3.25 18.59
N ALA A 250 14.63 -2.08 19.05
CA ALA A 250 13.66 -1.96 20.14
C ALA A 250 12.35 -2.70 19.83
N TRP A 251 11.89 -2.65 18.59
CA TRP A 251 10.70 -3.38 18.14
C TRP A 251 10.83 -4.88 18.37
N LEU A 252 11.78 -5.51 17.68
CA LEU A 252 11.89 -6.97 17.64
C LEU A 252 12.32 -7.58 18.97
N GLU A 253 13.14 -6.87 19.76
CA GLU A 253 13.66 -7.37 21.03
C GLU A 253 12.71 -7.14 22.22
N ARG A 254 11.89 -6.07 22.19
CA ARG A 254 11.08 -5.65 23.36
C ARG A 254 9.62 -5.34 23.05
N GLY A 255 9.33 -4.76 21.89
CA GLY A 255 7.98 -4.32 21.52
C GLY A 255 7.02 -5.45 21.15
N VAL A 256 7.50 -6.45 20.40
CA VAL A 256 6.68 -7.61 20.00
C VAL A 256 6.18 -8.35 21.26
N GLY A 257 4.86 -8.44 21.42
CA GLY A 257 4.22 -9.10 22.56
C GLY A 257 4.30 -10.63 22.49
N ARG A 258 5.49 -11.21 22.68
CA ARG A 258 5.76 -12.64 22.49
C ARG A 258 5.19 -13.55 23.60
N ALA A 259 4.82 -14.77 23.21
CA ALA A 259 4.63 -15.93 24.07
C ALA A 259 5.97 -16.58 24.46
N LEU A 260 5.93 -17.62 25.32
CA LEU A 260 7.12 -18.33 25.81
C LEU A 260 7.94 -19.05 24.72
N ASP A 261 7.36 -19.37 23.56
CA ASP A 261 8.08 -19.95 22.42
C ASP A 261 8.70 -18.90 21.47
N GLY A 262 8.39 -17.62 21.70
CA GLY A 262 8.90 -16.49 20.93
C GLY A 262 8.04 -16.06 19.74
N LEU A 263 6.95 -16.77 19.42
CA LEU A 263 5.90 -16.26 18.53
C LEU A 263 4.99 -15.28 19.31
N TRP A 264 4.05 -14.60 18.64
CA TRP A 264 3.10 -13.69 19.29
C TRP A 264 2.26 -14.40 20.35
N ASN A 265 1.95 -13.67 21.43
CA ASN A 265 1.01 -14.11 22.45
C ASN A 265 -0.43 -14.16 21.87
N PRO A 266 -1.08 -15.34 21.86
CA PRO A 266 -2.40 -15.50 21.26
C PRO A 266 -3.52 -14.75 22.01
N ASP A 267 -3.29 -14.34 23.26
CA ASP A 267 -4.26 -13.58 24.06
C ASP A 267 -4.24 -12.07 23.74
N ARG A 268 -3.45 -11.64 22.74
CA ARG A 268 -3.36 -10.23 22.31
C ARG A 268 -4.20 -10.01 21.06
N TRP A 269 -5.28 -9.23 21.20
CA TRP A 269 -6.05 -8.73 20.06
C TRP A 269 -5.14 -8.01 19.04
N GLN A 270 -5.41 -8.16 17.75
CA GLN A 270 -4.63 -7.57 16.66
C GLN A 270 -5.57 -7.02 15.57
N LEU A 271 -5.17 -5.91 14.93
CA LEU A 271 -5.83 -5.31 13.76
C LEU A 271 -5.76 -6.25 12.53
N ALA A 272 -4.58 -6.82 12.29
CA ALA A 272 -4.29 -7.83 11.27
C ALA A 272 -4.88 -7.51 9.87
N ASP A 273 -5.72 -8.36 9.29
CA ASP A 273 -6.26 -8.21 7.94
C ASP A 273 -7.46 -7.25 7.90
N TRP A 274 -7.24 -6.04 8.40
CA TRP A 274 -8.20 -4.95 8.50
C TRP A 274 -8.92 -4.68 7.18
N LEU A 275 -10.24 -4.53 7.22
CA LEU A 275 -11.10 -4.33 6.05
C LEU A 275 -11.10 -5.50 5.04
N ASP A 276 -10.96 -6.74 5.53
CA ASP A 276 -11.50 -7.92 4.83
C ASP A 276 -12.97 -7.65 4.43
N PRO A 277 -13.37 -7.83 3.15
CA PRO A 277 -14.75 -7.62 2.69
C PRO A 277 -15.85 -8.39 3.43
N SER A 278 -15.48 -9.35 4.27
CA SER A 278 -16.40 -10.12 5.11
C SER A 278 -16.45 -9.68 6.57
N ALA A 279 -15.62 -8.72 6.98
CA ALA A 279 -15.71 -8.09 8.30
C ALA A 279 -16.95 -7.18 8.39
N PRO A 280 -17.67 -7.15 9.54
CA PRO A 280 -18.79 -6.23 9.74
C PRO A 280 -18.37 -4.77 9.57
N PRO A 281 -19.21 -3.87 9.00
CA PRO A 281 -18.90 -2.45 8.86
C PRO A 281 -18.48 -1.76 10.17
N GLU A 282 -19.09 -2.17 11.28
CA GLU A 282 -18.86 -1.71 12.65
C GLU A 282 -17.68 -2.39 13.37
N ASP A 283 -17.17 -3.52 12.85
CA ASP A 283 -16.05 -4.29 13.42
C ASP A 283 -15.03 -4.69 12.32
N PRO A 284 -14.37 -3.69 11.68
CA PRO A 284 -13.52 -3.92 10.50
C PRO A 284 -12.23 -4.73 10.75
N GLY A 285 -11.92 -5.11 11.99
CA GLY A 285 -10.82 -6.02 12.34
C GLY A 285 -11.22 -7.49 12.47
N ASN A 286 -12.51 -7.81 12.30
CA ASN A 286 -13.09 -9.13 12.49
C ASN A 286 -13.32 -9.83 11.14
N GLY A 287 -12.24 -10.00 10.39
CA GLY A 287 -12.21 -10.70 9.10
C GLY A 287 -12.16 -12.23 9.23
N ARG A 288 -12.01 -12.92 8.09
CA ARG A 288 -11.95 -14.41 8.04
C ARG A 288 -10.63 -15.02 8.47
N THR A 289 -9.55 -14.25 8.44
CA THR A 289 -8.19 -14.76 8.64
C THR A 289 -7.80 -14.66 10.12
N ASP A 290 -7.18 -15.69 10.68
CA ASP A 290 -6.69 -15.66 12.07
C ASP A 290 -5.69 -14.51 12.26
N ASN A 291 -6.08 -13.52 13.07
CA ASN A 291 -5.29 -12.32 13.32
C ASN A 291 -3.92 -12.65 13.99
N ILE A 292 -3.82 -13.74 14.77
CA ILE A 292 -2.56 -14.20 15.37
C ILE A 292 -1.68 -14.92 14.36
N LEU A 293 -2.27 -15.66 13.40
CA LEU A 293 -1.52 -16.21 12.25
C LEU A 293 -0.89 -15.08 11.44
N VAL A 294 -1.65 -14.03 11.12
CA VAL A 294 -1.14 -12.86 10.39
C VAL A 294 0.01 -12.20 11.16
N ALA A 295 -0.17 -11.93 12.45
CA ALA A 295 0.88 -11.34 13.29
C ALA A 295 2.15 -12.21 13.35
N ASN A 296 2.00 -13.53 13.45
CA ASN A 296 3.12 -14.48 13.43
C ASN A 296 3.82 -14.53 12.06
N ALA A 297 3.08 -14.47 10.96
CA ALA A 297 3.66 -14.42 9.63
C ALA A 297 4.51 -13.16 9.41
N TYR A 298 4.01 -11.99 9.83
CA TYR A 298 4.74 -10.72 9.78
C TYR A 298 6.00 -10.73 10.66
N LEU A 299 5.92 -11.29 11.87
CA LEU A 299 7.08 -11.47 12.75
C LEU A 299 8.18 -12.34 12.13
N VAL A 300 7.79 -13.47 11.51
CA VAL A 300 8.72 -14.37 10.80
C VAL A 300 9.33 -13.69 9.59
N TYR A 301 8.60 -12.79 8.91
CA TYR A 301 9.10 -12.04 7.75
C TYR A 301 10.01 -10.86 8.11
N ALA A 302 9.65 -10.07 9.13
CA ALA A 302 10.41 -8.88 9.55
C ALA A 302 11.76 -9.24 10.22
N THR A 303 11.82 -10.38 10.92
CA THR A 303 13.04 -10.85 11.60
C THR A 303 14.26 -11.03 10.66
N PRO A 304 14.19 -11.78 9.54
CA PRO A 304 15.28 -11.89 8.57
C PRO A 304 15.51 -10.61 7.75
N VAL A 305 14.52 -9.72 7.62
CA VAL A 305 14.75 -8.37 7.07
C VAL A 305 15.68 -7.60 8.00
N PHE A 306 15.40 -7.56 9.31
CA PHE A 306 16.28 -6.90 10.29
C PHE A 306 17.68 -7.51 10.38
N SER A 307 17.80 -8.84 10.23
CA SER A 307 19.10 -9.51 10.09
C SER A 307 19.91 -8.96 8.91
N LYS A 308 19.31 -8.86 7.72
CA LYS A 308 19.95 -8.30 6.51
C LYS A 308 20.35 -6.83 6.69
N LEU A 309 19.49 -6.01 7.27
CA LEU A 309 19.79 -4.60 7.55
C LEU A 309 20.91 -4.46 8.61
N SER A 310 20.95 -5.35 9.61
CA SER A 310 22.04 -5.43 10.58
C SER A 310 23.39 -5.77 9.91
N SER A 311 23.41 -6.67 8.93
CA SER A 311 24.61 -6.96 8.12
C SER A 311 25.12 -5.73 7.35
N VAL A 312 24.22 -4.97 6.70
CA VAL A 312 24.57 -3.72 5.98
C VAL A 312 25.23 -2.69 6.92
N LEU A 313 24.80 -2.64 8.18
CA LEU A 313 25.33 -1.77 9.22
C LEU A 313 26.63 -2.28 9.87
N GLY A 314 27.09 -3.50 9.52
CA GLY A 314 28.24 -4.14 10.17
C GLY A 314 27.95 -4.68 11.58
N LYS A 315 26.68 -4.84 11.95
CA LYS A 315 26.22 -5.39 13.24
C LYS A 315 26.20 -6.93 13.19
N THR A 316 27.34 -7.53 12.86
CA THR A 316 27.45 -8.96 12.45
C THR A 316 26.87 -9.94 13.47
N GLU A 317 27.12 -9.75 14.77
CA GLU A 317 26.59 -10.65 15.83
C GLU A 317 25.05 -10.64 15.87
N LEU A 318 24.44 -9.47 15.75
CA LEU A 318 22.98 -9.33 15.70
C LEU A 318 22.41 -9.87 14.40
N ALA A 319 23.11 -9.67 13.27
CA ALA A 319 22.70 -10.27 12.00
C ALA A 319 22.65 -11.80 12.09
N VAL A 320 23.66 -12.44 12.71
CA VAL A 320 23.67 -13.89 12.94
C VAL A 320 22.57 -14.32 13.92
N LYS A 321 22.39 -13.62 15.05
CA LYS A 321 21.29 -13.88 16.01
C LYS A 321 19.94 -13.90 15.30
N TYR A 322 19.59 -12.82 14.58
CA TYR A 322 18.27 -12.70 13.96
C TYR A 322 18.11 -13.55 12.70
N ALA A 323 19.19 -14.00 12.05
CA ALA A 323 19.08 -15.05 11.04
C ALA A 323 18.65 -16.39 11.68
N GLN A 324 19.27 -16.77 12.80
CA GLN A 324 18.93 -17.98 13.54
C GLN A 324 17.52 -17.92 14.15
N ASP A 325 17.13 -16.78 14.73
CA ASP A 325 15.76 -16.56 15.21
C ASP A 325 14.74 -16.59 14.06
N GLY A 326 15.07 -16.06 12.89
CA GLY A 326 14.22 -16.13 11.70
C GLY A 326 13.86 -17.57 11.32
N GLU A 327 14.87 -18.44 11.18
CA GLU A 327 14.65 -19.85 10.86
C GLU A 327 13.92 -20.60 12.00
N ARG A 328 14.25 -20.31 13.26
CA ARG A 328 13.56 -20.90 14.43
C ARG A 328 12.08 -20.52 14.48
N LEU A 329 11.75 -19.24 14.26
CA LEU A 329 10.38 -18.75 14.27
C LEU A 329 9.61 -19.27 13.04
N LYS A 330 10.26 -19.39 11.87
CA LYS A 330 9.70 -20.02 10.67
C LYS A 330 9.34 -21.49 10.92
N ALA A 331 10.22 -22.28 11.53
CA ALA A 331 9.95 -23.66 11.90
C ALA A 331 8.79 -23.79 12.92
N LEU A 332 8.69 -22.86 13.88
CA LEU A 332 7.56 -22.79 14.82
C LEU A 332 6.24 -22.44 14.13
N PHE A 333 6.26 -21.49 13.18
CA PHE A 333 5.10 -21.13 12.36
C PHE A 333 4.63 -22.33 11.54
N GLN A 334 5.54 -22.98 10.81
CA GLN A 334 5.26 -24.17 10.01
C GLN A 334 4.60 -25.26 10.86
N ARG A 335 5.21 -25.63 12.00
CA ARG A 335 4.67 -26.63 12.93
C ARG A 335 3.28 -26.27 13.48
N ARG A 336 2.97 -24.98 13.62
CA ARG A 336 1.70 -24.52 14.20
C ARG A 336 0.57 -24.41 13.19
N TYR A 337 0.89 -23.96 11.98
CA TYR A 337 -0.11 -23.51 11.02
C TYR A 337 -0.19 -24.35 9.75
N ILE A 338 0.84 -25.13 9.41
CA ILE A 338 0.92 -25.90 8.16
C ILE A 338 0.92 -27.40 8.48
N THR A 339 -0.03 -28.15 7.93
CA THR A 339 -0.11 -29.62 8.11
C THR A 339 0.97 -30.35 7.31
N ALA A 340 1.18 -31.65 7.57
CA ALA A 340 2.13 -32.46 6.82
C ALA A 340 1.86 -32.45 5.30
N GLU A 341 0.59 -32.32 4.92
CA GLU A 341 0.09 -32.27 3.55
C GLU A 341 0.15 -30.85 2.93
N GLY A 342 0.42 -29.81 3.73
CA GLY A 342 0.54 -28.41 3.27
C GLY A 342 -0.71 -27.53 3.50
N ASN A 343 -1.75 -28.03 4.17
CA ASN A 343 -2.94 -27.24 4.46
C ASN A 343 -2.65 -26.17 5.54
N LEU A 344 -3.24 -24.98 5.41
CA LEU A 344 -3.09 -23.89 6.38
C LEU A 344 -4.30 -23.86 7.34
N THR A 345 -4.11 -23.80 8.66
CA THR A 345 -5.22 -23.85 9.63
C THR A 345 -6.20 -22.67 9.57
N SER A 346 -5.80 -21.53 8.98
CA SER A 346 -6.71 -20.46 8.55
C SER A 346 -6.60 -20.28 7.03
N THR A 347 -7.21 -21.22 6.28
CA THR A 347 -7.21 -21.21 4.82
C THR A 347 -8.12 -20.10 4.28
N SER A 348 -7.51 -18.95 3.96
CA SER A 348 -8.13 -17.79 3.32
C SER A 348 -7.21 -17.24 2.20
N GLN A 349 -7.73 -16.34 1.35
CA GLN A 349 -6.89 -15.66 0.33
C GLN A 349 -5.70 -14.94 0.98
N THR A 350 -5.93 -14.23 2.09
CA THR A 350 -4.88 -13.56 2.87
C THR A 350 -3.92 -14.56 3.51
N GLY A 351 -4.42 -15.58 4.21
CA GLY A 351 -3.58 -16.54 4.93
C GLY A 351 -2.60 -17.27 3.99
N LEU A 352 -3.11 -17.81 2.88
CA LEU A 352 -2.27 -18.45 1.87
C LEU A 352 -1.41 -17.43 1.11
N GLY A 353 -1.96 -16.26 0.75
CA GLY A 353 -1.23 -15.20 0.05
C GLY A 353 0.01 -14.73 0.84
N ILE A 354 -0.15 -14.50 2.14
CA ILE A 354 0.95 -14.18 3.06
C ILE A 354 1.92 -15.35 3.20
N ALA A 355 1.42 -16.57 3.45
CA ALA A 355 2.29 -17.73 3.68
C ALA A 355 3.15 -18.11 2.46
N ILE A 356 2.62 -17.93 1.25
CA ILE A 356 3.36 -18.08 -0.02
C ILE A 356 4.36 -16.92 -0.17
N ARG A 357 3.88 -15.67 -0.13
CA ARG A 357 4.70 -14.47 -0.45
C ARG A 357 5.82 -14.20 0.55
N PHE A 358 5.65 -14.58 1.80
CA PHE A 358 6.70 -14.50 2.83
C PHE A 358 7.60 -15.75 2.87
N GLY A 359 7.36 -16.74 2.00
CA GLY A 359 8.16 -17.95 1.89
C GLY A 359 8.09 -18.85 3.13
N LEU A 360 6.92 -18.91 3.78
CA LEU A 360 6.73 -19.63 5.04
C LEU A 360 6.59 -21.13 4.85
N TYR A 361 6.17 -21.58 3.66
CA TYR A 361 6.14 -22.99 3.31
C TYR A 361 7.55 -23.63 3.35
N PRO A 362 7.67 -24.90 3.79
CA PRO A 362 8.91 -25.65 3.68
C PRO A 362 9.43 -25.78 2.23
N GLU A 363 10.68 -26.23 2.09
CA GLU A 363 11.26 -26.67 0.83
C GLU A 363 10.77 -28.09 0.49
N ASN A 364 9.44 -28.22 0.37
CA ASN A 364 8.73 -29.45 0.05
C ASN A 364 7.74 -29.16 -1.09
N GLU A 365 7.96 -29.79 -2.25
CA GLU A 365 7.15 -29.59 -3.45
C GLU A 365 5.66 -29.92 -3.24
N GLU A 366 5.35 -31.00 -2.53
CA GLU A 366 3.97 -31.47 -2.32
C GLU A 366 3.17 -30.47 -1.48
N GLN A 367 3.71 -30.04 -0.33
CA GLN A 367 3.08 -29.02 0.51
C GLN A 367 2.90 -27.68 -0.21
N ARG A 368 3.90 -27.29 -1.01
CA ARG A 368 3.83 -26.10 -1.87
C ARG A 368 2.73 -26.23 -2.93
N ARG A 369 2.58 -27.40 -3.55
CA ARG A 369 1.52 -27.68 -4.53
C ARG A 369 0.14 -27.60 -3.89
N THR A 370 -0.08 -28.25 -2.74
CA THR A 370 -1.32 -28.16 -1.96
C THR A 370 -1.71 -26.72 -1.65
N ALA A 371 -0.75 -25.88 -1.26
CA ALA A 371 -0.98 -24.46 -0.99
C ALA A 371 -1.46 -23.69 -2.24
N GLY A 372 -0.86 -23.98 -3.40
CA GLY A 372 -1.24 -23.37 -4.68
C GLY A 372 -2.62 -23.81 -5.16
N GLU A 373 -2.93 -25.11 -5.07
CA GLU A 373 -4.23 -25.67 -5.41
C GLU A 373 -5.35 -25.14 -4.49
N ALA A 374 -5.08 -25.00 -3.19
CA ALA A 374 -6.00 -24.39 -2.24
C ALA A 374 -6.26 -22.91 -2.58
N LEU A 375 -5.24 -22.14 -2.98
CA LEU A 375 -5.40 -20.74 -3.36
C LEU A 375 -6.16 -20.57 -4.68
N ASP A 376 -5.89 -21.40 -5.71
CA ASP A 376 -6.68 -21.45 -6.95
C ASP A 376 -8.17 -21.71 -6.63
N CYS A 377 -8.44 -22.74 -5.83
CA CYS A 377 -9.80 -23.13 -5.43
C CYS A 377 -10.54 -22.00 -4.70
N LEU A 378 -9.89 -21.32 -3.74
CA LEU A 378 -10.48 -20.17 -3.04
C LEU A 378 -10.82 -19.02 -3.99
N VAL A 379 -9.90 -18.67 -4.90
CA VAL A 379 -10.10 -17.56 -5.86
C VAL A 379 -11.23 -17.89 -6.84
N ARG A 380 -11.30 -19.11 -7.37
CA ARG A 380 -12.39 -19.54 -8.26
C ARG A 380 -13.74 -19.64 -7.55
N THR A 381 -13.76 -20.09 -6.30
CA THR A 381 -14.99 -20.22 -5.48
C THR A 381 -15.51 -18.85 -5.05
N ALA A 382 -14.62 -17.89 -4.77
CA ALA A 382 -14.94 -16.47 -4.61
C ALA A 382 -15.36 -15.79 -5.94
N ARG A 383 -15.39 -16.53 -7.06
CA ARG A 383 -15.68 -16.00 -8.40
C ARG A 383 -14.78 -14.81 -8.75
N PHE A 384 -13.50 -14.89 -8.37
CA PHE A 384 -12.46 -13.88 -8.58
C PHE A 384 -12.65 -12.55 -7.83
N HIS A 385 -13.62 -12.47 -6.94
CA HIS A 385 -13.73 -11.34 -6.01
C HIS A 385 -12.62 -11.39 -4.97
N ILE A 386 -12.27 -10.20 -4.48
CA ILE A 386 -11.33 -10.04 -3.38
C ILE A 386 -11.95 -10.58 -2.08
N SER A 387 -11.16 -11.31 -1.28
CA SER A 387 -11.47 -11.60 0.11
C SER A 387 -10.22 -11.38 0.98
N THR A 388 -9.65 -10.19 0.86
CA THR A 388 -8.43 -9.76 1.57
C THR A 388 -8.58 -8.34 2.08
N GLY A 389 -8.20 -8.11 3.33
CA GLY A 389 -7.99 -6.77 3.88
C GLY A 389 -6.61 -6.20 3.57
N PHE A 390 -6.13 -5.29 4.41
CA PHE A 390 -4.86 -4.57 4.25
C PHE A 390 -3.63 -5.50 4.31
N ALA A 391 -3.72 -6.67 4.94
CA ALA A 391 -2.61 -7.62 5.01
C ALA A 391 -2.51 -8.48 3.74
N GLY A 392 -3.65 -8.89 3.18
CA GLY A 392 -3.70 -9.75 1.98
C GLY A 392 -3.62 -8.98 0.65
N ALA A 393 -4.19 -7.78 0.56
CA ALA A 393 -4.18 -6.94 -0.65
C ALA A 393 -2.78 -6.69 -1.25
N PRO A 394 -1.71 -6.38 -0.48
CA PRO A 394 -0.36 -6.21 -1.03
C PRO A 394 0.32 -7.50 -1.51
N VAL A 395 -0.21 -8.69 -1.17
CA VAL A 395 0.48 -9.97 -1.42
C VAL A 395 -0.25 -10.92 -2.37
N ILE A 396 -1.58 -10.87 -2.46
CA ILE A 396 -2.40 -11.87 -3.17
C ILE A 396 -2.01 -12.06 -4.64
N SER A 397 -1.85 -10.97 -5.40
CA SER A 397 -1.47 -11.04 -6.83
C SER A 397 -0.03 -11.55 -7.02
N HIS A 398 0.88 -11.21 -6.09
CA HIS A 398 2.25 -11.74 -6.09
C HIS A 398 2.25 -13.24 -5.81
N ALA A 399 1.53 -13.71 -4.77
CA ALA A 399 1.42 -15.12 -4.42
C ALA A 399 0.88 -15.96 -5.59
N LEU A 400 -0.21 -15.52 -6.21
CA LEU A 400 -0.79 -16.16 -7.41
C LEU A 400 0.20 -16.22 -8.58
N SER A 401 1.02 -15.19 -8.76
CA SER A 401 2.06 -15.18 -9.82
C SER A 401 3.26 -16.04 -9.47
N GLU A 402 3.61 -16.17 -8.18
CA GLU A 402 4.73 -16.97 -7.69
C GLU A 402 4.46 -18.48 -7.80
N ILE A 403 3.20 -18.90 -7.69
CA ILE A 403 2.77 -20.30 -7.88
C ILE A 403 2.47 -20.68 -9.33
N GLY A 404 2.69 -19.77 -10.30
CA GLY A 404 2.38 -19.99 -11.72
C GLY A 404 0.93 -19.65 -12.13
N CYS A 405 0.04 -19.42 -11.19
CA CYS A 405 -1.39 -19.09 -11.40
C CYS A 405 -1.62 -17.62 -11.82
N SER A 406 -0.74 -17.03 -12.63
CA SER A 406 -0.79 -15.59 -12.97
C SER A 406 -2.10 -15.18 -13.65
N GLN A 407 -2.74 -16.07 -14.42
CA GLN A 407 -4.06 -15.79 -15.01
C GLN A 407 -5.16 -15.56 -13.97
N LEU A 408 -5.06 -16.15 -12.77
CA LEU A 408 -5.98 -15.86 -11.67
C LEU A 408 -5.73 -14.45 -11.11
N ALA A 409 -4.47 -14.03 -10.98
CA ALA A 409 -4.13 -12.66 -10.55
C ALA A 409 -4.70 -11.62 -11.52
N TYR A 410 -4.56 -11.85 -12.84
CA TYR A 410 -5.19 -11.02 -13.86
C TYR A 410 -6.72 -11.08 -13.81
N ARG A 411 -7.32 -12.25 -13.55
CA ARG A 411 -8.79 -12.38 -13.45
C ARG A 411 -9.37 -11.67 -12.23
N MET A 412 -8.63 -11.61 -11.11
CA MET A 412 -9.00 -10.80 -9.95
C MET A 412 -8.78 -9.30 -10.19
N LEU A 413 -7.67 -8.92 -10.84
CA LEU A 413 -7.42 -7.52 -11.21
C LEU A 413 -8.51 -6.98 -12.15
N LEU A 414 -8.94 -7.79 -13.11
CA LEU A 414 -9.90 -7.40 -14.14
C LEU A 414 -11.36 -7.61 -13.72
N GLU A 415 -11.63 -8.08 -12.51
CA GLU A 415 -13.00 -8.16 -11.96
C GLU A 415 -13.58 -6.76 -11.73
N THR A 416 -14.85 -6.58 -12.10
CA THR A 416 -15.54 -5.27 -12.11
C THR A 416 -16.71 -5.19 -11.13
N THR A 417 -17.15 -6.30 -10.53
CA THR A 417 -18.15 -6.28 -9.46
C THR A 417 -17.52 -6.22 -8.06
N CYS A 418 -18.27 -5.66 -7.11
CA CYS A 418 -17.82 -5.48 -5.72
C CYS A 418 -17.76 -6.84 -4.98
N PRO A 419 -16.70 -7.15 -4.21
CA PRO A 419 -15.46 -6.40 -4.01
C PRO A 419 -14.37 -6.71 -5.05
N SER A 420 -13.81 -5.67 -5.67
CA SER A 420 -12.64 -5.75 -6.58
C SER A 420 -11.95 -4.38 -6.72
N TRP A 421 -10.75 -4.34 -7.29
CA TRP A 421 -10.04 -3.08 -7.56
C TRP A 421 -10.71 -2.21 -8.63
N LEU A 422 -11.31 -2.82 -9.67
CA LEU A 422 -11.92 -2.06 -10.76
C LEU A 422 -13.40 -1.75 -10.53
N TYR A 423 -14.07 -2.33 -9.54
CA TYR A 423 -15.44 -1.98 -9.19
C TYR A 423 -15.63 -0.46 -9.01
N ALA A 424 -14.79 0.17 -8.19
CA ALA A 424 -14.81 1.61 -7.98
C ALA A 424 -14.53 2.40 -9.28
N VAL A 425 -13.61 1.91 -10.11
CA VAL A 425 -13.17 2.55 -11.36
C VAL A 425 -14.26 2.51 -12.43
N VAL A 426 -14.95 1.38 -12.57
CA VAL A 426 -15.96 1.13 -13.62
C VAL A 426 -17.33 1.69 -13.25
N SER A 427 -17.70 1.64 -11.97
CA SER A 427 -19.08 1.90 -11.54
C SER A 427 -19.34 3.35 -11.11
N HIS A 428 -18.29 4.12 -10.80
CA HIS A 428 -18.41 5.40 -10.08
C HIS A 428 -17.46 6.52 -10.57
N ASP A 429 -16.81 6.34 -11.73
CA ASP A 429 -15.86 7.29 -12.35
C ASP A 429 -14.78 7.84 -11.38
N VAL A 430 -14.42 7.06 -10.36
CA VAL A 430 -13.57 7.60 -9.28
C VAL A 430 -12.13 7.80 -9.71
N THR A 431 -11.51 8.78 -9.08
CA THR A 431 -10.16 9.25 -9.41
C THR A 431 -9.15 9.01 -8.27
N THR A 432 -9.48 8.09 -7.34
CA THR A 432 -8.65 7.60 -6.23
C THR A 432 -9.02 6.19 -5.78
N VAL A 433 -8.13 5.57 -5.02
CA VAL A 433 -8.40 4.34 -4.27
C VAL A 433 -9.20 4.68 -3.00
N TRP A 434 -10.11 3.80 -2.61
CA TRP A 434 -10.97 3.92 -1.43
C TRP A 434 -10.39 3.18 -0.22
N GLU A 435 -10.91 3.48 0.97
CA GLU A 435 -10.61 2.77 2.21
C GLU A 435 -11.20 1.36 2.22
N ARG A 436 -12.50 1.25 1.93
CA ARG A 436 -13.20 -0.02 1.84
C ARG A 436 -13.36 -0.42 0.38
N TRP A 437 -13.36 -1.73 0.13
CA TRP A 437 -13.72 -2.30 -1.17
C TRP A 437 -15.13 -1.88 -1.65
N ASP A 438 -16.00 -1.57 -0.69
CA ASP A 438 -17.40 -1.22 -0.85
C ASP A 438 -17.73 0.15 -0.20
N SER A 439 -16.79 1.11 -0.14
CA SER A 439 -17.04 2.46 0.41
C SER A 439 -18.29 3.11 -0.20
N MET A 440 -18.59 2.81 -1.46
CA MET A 440 -19.94 2.91 -2.03
C MET A 440 -20.46 1.51 -2.41
N LEU A 441 -21.64 1.17 -1.90
CA LEU A 441 -22.33 -0.09 -2.12
C LEU A 441 -22.83 -0.19 -3.58
N PRO A 442 -23.13 -1.41 -4.10
CA PRO A 442 -23.64 -1.60 -5.46
C PRO A 442 -24.97 -0.91 -5.77
N ASP A 443 -25.70 -0.43 -4.75
CA ASP A 443 -26.93 0.36 -4.89
C ASP A 443 -26.71 1.89 -4.83
N GLY A 444 -25.45 2.34 -4.82
CA GLY A 444 -25.06 3.75 -4.80
C GLY A 444 -25.03 4.40 -3.42
N ARG A 445 -25.41 3.69 -2.34
CA ARG A 445 -25.32 4.22 -0.97
C ARG A 445 -23.89 4.15 -0.45
N ILE A 446 -23.51 5.11 0.41
CA ILE A 446 -22.25 5.04 1.17
C ILE A 446 -22.32 3.87 2.17
N ASN A 447 -21.21 3.18 2.40
CA ASN A 447 -21.10 2.13 3.41
C ASN A 447 -21.54 2.68 4.80
N PRO A 448 -22.37 1.95 5.58
CA PRO A 448 -22.88 2.43 6.87
C PRO A 448 -21.83 2.49 7.98
N GLY A 449 -20.63 1.93 7.78
CA GLY A 449 -19.53 2.02 8.73
C GLY A 449 -19.03 3.47 8.87
N GLN A 450 -18.93 3.95 10.11
CA GLN A 450 -18.51 5.33 10.42
C GLN A 450 -17.10 5.66 9.87
N MET A 451 -16.22 4.66 9.83
CA MET A 451 -14.92 4.72 9.16
C MET A 451 -15.11 4.33 7.68
N THR A 452 -15.45 5.31 6.84
CA THR A 452 -15.57 5.17 5.39
C THR A 452 -14.97 6.38 4.68
N SER A 453 -13.94 6.14 3.86
CA SER A 453 -13.22 7.15 3.09
C SER A 453 -13.14 6.79 1.59
N PHE A 454 -13.23 7.82 0.74
CA PHE A 454 -13.00 7.72 -0.70
C PHE A 454 -11.57 8.13 -1.11
N ASN A 455 -10.68 8.36 -0.14
CA ASN A 455 -9.23 8.39 -0.35
C ASN A 455 -8.52 7.53 0.69
N HIS A 456 -8.01 6.38 0.26
CA HIS A 456 -7.08 5.64 1.07
C HIS A 456 -6.11 4.93 0.16
N TYR A 457 -4.82 5.06 0.42
CA TYR A 457 -3.82 4.49 -0.47
C TYR A 457 -3.60 2.98 -0.26
N ALA A 458 -4.06 2.38 0.83
CA ALA A 458 -3.61 1.06 1.30
C ALA A 458 -3.93 -0.06 0.30
N LEU A 459 -5.17 -0.11 -0.19
CA LEU A 459 -5.60 -1.06 -1.24
C LEU A 459 -4.92 -0.82 -2.61
N GLY A 460 -4.23 0.32 -2.76
CA GLY A 460 -3.40 0.68 -3.90
C GLY A 460 -2.03 -0.01 -3.92
N ALA A 461 -1.68 -0.80 -2.90
CA ALA A 461 -0.44 -1.57 -2.85
C ALA A 461 -0.28 -2.59 -4.00
N VAL A 462 -1.38 -2.95 -4.69
CA VAL A 462 -1.36 -3.69 -5.97
C VAL A 462 -0.50 -3.02 -7.06
N GLY A 463 -0.23 -1.72 -6.92
CA GLY A 463 0.73 -1.00 -7.75
C GLY A 463 2.11 -1.68 -7.80
N ASP A 464 2.59 -2.29 -6.72
CA ASP A 464 3.88 -3.00 -6.70
C ASP A 464 3.88 -4.17 -7.72
N TRP A 465 2.77 -4.91 -7.79
CA TRP A 465 2.56 -6.00 -8.74
C TRP A 465 2.47 -5.51 -10.19
N LEU A 466 1.76 -4.39 -10.44
CA LEU A 466 1.69 -3.79 -11.77
C LEU A 466 3.08 -3.43 -12.32
N HIS A 467 3.95 -2.80 -11.51
CA HIS A 467 5.29 -2.44 -12.00
C HIS A 467 6.24 -3.65 -12.07
N LYS A 468 6.27 -4.50 -11.03
CA LYS A 468 7.26 -5.58 -10.91
C LYS A 468 6.90 -6.87 -11.65
N THR A 469 5.62 -7.12 -11.91
CA THR A 469 5.13 -8.36 -12.52
C THR A 469 4.51 -8.13 -13.89
N VAL A 470 3.58 -7.16 -14.03
CA VAL A 470 2.98 -6.85 -15.35
C VAL A 470 4.00 -6.13 -16.24
N GLY A 471 4.56 -5.03 -15.76
CA GLY A 471 5.66 -4.32 -16.42
C GLY A 471 7.01 -5.06 -16.34
N GLY A 472 7.22 -5.83 -15.25
CA GLY A 472 8.39 -6.68 -15.05
C GLY A 472 9.64 -6.00 -14.46
N ILE A 473 9.63 -4.70 -14.15
CA ILE A 473 10.82 -3.97 -13.68
C ILE A 473 10.90 -3.97 -12.15
N SER A 474 12.00 -4.45 -11.59
CA SER A 474 12.28 -4.42 -10.14
C SER A 474 13.79 -4.32 -9.84
N PRO A 475 14.21 -3.83 -8.66
CA PRO A 475 15.62 -3.93 -8.24
C PRO A 475 15.92 -5.40 -7.86
N HIS A 476 17.00 -5.98 -8.39
CA HIS A 476 17.45 -7.30 -7.94
C HIS A 476 18.16 -7.20 -6.59
N GLU A 477 19.02 -6.19 -6.46
CA GLU A 477 19.73 -5.81 -5.24
C GLU A 477 19.39 -4.34 -4.88
N PRO A 478 19.60 -3.91 -3.63
CA PRO A 478 19.58 -2.49 -3.27
C PRO A 478 20.45 -1.67 -4.24
N SER A 479 20.04 -0.42 -4.51
CA SER A 479 20.69 0.58 -5.41
C SER A 479 20.27 0.56 -6.87
N TRP A 480 19.57 -0.46 -7.38
CA TRP A 480 19.22 -0.60 -8.80
C TRP A 480 20.41 -0.80 -9.77
N ARG A 481 21.62 -1.12 -9.27
CA ARG A 481 22.76 -1.48 -10.13
C ARG A 481 22.54 -2.79 -10.89
N ILE A 482 21.96 -3.79 -10.24
CA ILE A 482 21.41 -4.97 -10.92
C ILE A 482 19.88 -4.88 -10.88
N ILE A 483 19.30 -4.82 -12.08
CA ILE A 483 17.86 -4.71 -12.33
C ILE A 483 17.33 -6.11 -12.64
N ARG A 484 16.19 -6.51 -12.07
CA ARG A 484 15.44 -7.69 -12.51
C ARG A 484 14.37 -7.24 -13.51
N VAL A 485 14.38 -7.87 -14.69
CA VAL A 485 13.40 -7.67 -15.76
C VAL A 485 12.70 -9.01 -16.03
N ARG A 486 11.47 -9.15 -15.54
CA ARG A 486 10.69 -10.39 -15.60
C ARG A 486 9.19 -10.08 -15.76
N PRO A 487 8.75 -9.62 -16.94
CA PRO A 487 7.33 -9.42 -17.21
C PRO A 487 6.61 -10.76 -17.28
N ILE A 488 5.37 -10.81 -16.78
CA ILE A 488 4.45 -11.93 -16.99
C ILE A 488 3.17 -11.40 -17.65
N PRO A 489 3.05 -11.43 -18.99
CA PRO A 489 1.81 -11.07 -19.68
C PRO A 489 0.65 -12.03 -19.31
N GLY A 490 -0.57 -11.52 -19.32
CA GLY A 490 -1.78 -12.30 -19.04
C GLY A 490 -3.03 -11.41 -19.04
N GLY A 491 -4.17 -12.00 -18.69
CA GLY A 491 -5.46 -11.33 -18.84
C GLY A 491 -5.80 -11.05 -20.31
N ASN A 492 -6.51 -9.94 -20.52
CA ASN A 492 -6.65 -9.29 -21.83
C ASN A 492 -5.58 -8.20 -22.08
N ILE A 493 -4.50 -8.16 -21.28
CA ILE A 493 -3.47 -7.14 -21.43
C ILE A 493 -2.47 -7.57 -22.52
N THR A 494 -2.57 -6.95 -23.69
CA THR A 494 -1.77 -7.26 -24.89
C THR A 494 -0.53 -6.38 -25.03
N SER A 495 -0.41 -5.29 -24.27
CA SER A 495 0.80 -4.47 -24.23
C SER A 495 0.97 -3.76 -22.89
N THR A 496 2.22 -3.50 -22.49
CA THR A 496 2.56 -2.65 -21.34
C THR A 496 3.78 -1.79 -21.64
N LYS A 497 3.80 -0.57 -21.12
CA LYS A 497 4.97 0.30 -20.95
C LYS A 497 5.16 0.55 -19.46
N VAL A 498 6.33 0.25 -18.94
CA VAL A 498 6.73 0.61 -17.58
C VAL A 498 8.07 1.32 -17.63
N SER A 499 8.23 2.35 -16.80
CA SER A 499 9.52 3.01 -16.64
C SER A 499 9.76 3.50 -15.23
N PHE A 500 11.04 3.59 -14.87
CA PHE A 500 11.51 4.05 -13.57
C PHE A 500 12.72 4.98 -13.77
N ASN A 501 12.59 6.24 -13.35
CA ASN A 501 13.72 7.16 -13.23
C ASN A 501 14.48 6.83 -11.93
N GLY A 502 15.45 5.93 -12.03
CA GLY A 502 16.22 5.47 -10.88
C GLY A 502 17.50 6.28 -10.62
N PRO A 503 18.27 5.94 -9.57
CA PRO A 503 19.50 6.65 -9.19
C PRO A 503 20.57 6.72 -10.29
N TYR A 504 20.52 5.81 -11.25
CA TYR A 504 21.44 5.73 -12.40
C TYR A 504 20.83 6.25 -13.72
N GLY A 505 19.58 6.69 -13.70
CA GLY A 505 18.82 7.15 -14.87
C GLY A 505 17.63 6.24 -15.21
N LEU A 506 17.11 6.42 -16.43
CA LEU A 506 15.91 5.75 -16.92
C LEU A 506 16.13 4.24 -17.14
N VAL A 507 15.35 3.43 -16.43
CA VAL A 507 15.03 2.04 -16.81
C VAL A 507 13.66 2.04 -17.47
N ALA A 508 13.51 1.40 -18.63
CA ALA A 508 12.21 1.31 -19.32
C ALA A 508 12.02 -0.05 -20.01
N CYS A 509 10.80 -0.58 -19.95
CA CYS A 509 10.39 -1.83 -20.57
C CYS A 509 9.06 -1.58 -21.27
N GLU A 510 9.03 -1.69 -22.60
CA GLU A 510 7.79 -1.79 -23.37
C GLU A 510 7.71 -3.22 -23.92
N TRP A 511 6.58 -3.88 -23.75
CA TRP A 511 6.30 -5.18 -24.35
C TRP A 511 4.93 -5.24 -25.02
N ARG A 512 4.81 -6.13 -26.00
CA ARG A 512 3.58 -6.48 -26.72
C ARG A 512 3.47 -7.99 -26.89
N LEU A 513 2.24 -8.50 -26.83
CA LEU A 513 1.88 -9.89 -27.06
C LEU A 513 0.83 -9.95 -28.20
N GLU A 514 1.28 -10.37 -29.37
CA GLU A 514 0.45 -10.53 -30.57
C GLU A 514 0.24 -12.02 -30.84
N GLY A 515 -0.92 -12.55 -30.43
CA GLY A 515 -1.18 -13.98 -30.41
C GLY A 515 -0.24 -14.68 -29.40
N GLN A 516 0.71 -15.46 -29.90
CA GLN A 516 1.77 -16.07 -29.08
C GLN A 516 3.14 -15.38 -29.24
N ARG A 517 3.26 -14.36 -30.11
CA ARG A 517 4.52 -13.64 -30.29
C ARG A 517 4.65 -12.56 -29.23
N PHE A 518 5.57 -12.75 -28.29
CA PHE A 518 5.97 -11.72 -27.34
C PHE A 518 7.18 -10.95 -27.88
N THR A 519 7.09 -9.62 -27.89
CA THR A 519 8.21 -8.72 -28.24
C THR A 519 8.41 -7.69 -27.14
N MET A 520 9.65 -7.42 -26.76
CA MET A 520 10.02 -6.49 -25.69
C MET A 520 11.20 -5.61 -26.10
N SER A 521 11.09 -4.31 -25.82
CA SER A 521 12.20 -3.37 -25.84
C SER A 521 12.56 -2.93 -24.42
N LEU A 522 13.85 -2.99 -24.08
CA LEU A 522 14.39 -2.72 -22.76
C LEU A 522 15.51 -1.68 -22.82
N THR A 523 15.37 -0.61 -22.05
CA THR A 523 16.41 0.41 -21.81
C THR A 523 17.05 0.17 -20.44
N ILE A 524 18.37 0.02 -20.43
CA ILE A 524 19.20 -0.15 -19.23
C ILE A 524 20.15 1.06 -19.13
N PRO A 525 20.15 1.80 -18.01
CA PRO A 525 21.02 2.96 -17.84
C PRO A 525 22.50 2.59 -17.71
N LEU A 526 23.38 3.57 -17.90
CA LEU A 526 24.83 3.40 -17.68
C LEU A 526 25.13 2.98 -16.23
N ASN A 527 26.21 2.22 -16.05
CA ASN A 527 26.64 1.63 -14.76
C ASN A 527 25.69 0.58 -14.14
N CYS A 528 24.60 0.22 -14.81
CA CYS A 528 23.70 -0.86 -14.41
C CYS A 528 23.84 -2.11 -15.30
N SER A 529 23.22 -3.21 -14.87
CA SER A 529 22.97 -4.40 -15.68
C SER A 529 21.56 -4.94 -15.41
N ALA A 530 21.02 -5.74 -16.32
CA ALA A 530 19.73 -6.41 -16.12
C ALA A 530 19.86 -7.93 -16.13
N LEU A 531 19.27 -8.57 -15.10
CA LEU A 531 18.89 -9.96 -15.08
C LEU A 531 17.52 -10.11 -15.75
N VAL A 532 17.51 -10.63 -16.97
CA VAL A 532 16.29 -10.76 -17.79
C VAL A 532 15.83 -12.21 -17.84
N THR A 533 14.54 -12.43 -17.57
CA THR A 533 13.84 -13.70 -17.76
C THR A 533 12.66 -13.41 -18.71
N LEU A 534 12.66 -14.02 -19.90
CA LEU A 534 11.54 -13.83 -20.83
C LEU A 534 10.30 -14.60 -20.37
N PRO A 535 9.08 -14.22 -20.77
CA PRO A 535 7.86 -14.93 -20.38
C PRO A 535 7.86 -16.44 -20.70
N SER A 536 8.56 -16.87 -21.76
CA SER A 536 8.75 -18.28 -22.11
C SER A 536 9.65 -19.06 -21.14
N GLU A 537 10.42 -18.35 -20.31
CA GLU A 537 11.43 -18.85 -19.37
C GLU A 537 10.98 -18.72 -17.89
N VAL A 538 9.86 -18.01 -17.65
CA VAL A 538 9.20 -17.91 -16.35
C VAL A 538 8.71 -19.28 -15.91
N ARG A 539 8.94 -19.62 -14.63
CA ARG A 539 8.47 -20.90 -14.07
C ARG A 539 6.94 -21.02 -14.13
N LYS A 540 6.44 -22.24 -14.33
CA LYS A 540 5.00 -22.52 -14.50
C LYS A 540 4.31 -23.05 -13.24
N ASP A 541 5.08 -23.36 -12.20
CA ASP A 541 4.62 -23.91 -10.93
C ASP A 541 5.44 -23.34 -9.77
N PHE A 542 5.08 -23.75 -8.55
CA PHE A 542 5.73 -23.32 -7.30
C PHE A 542 6.88 -24.24 -6.85
N SER A 543 7.17 -25.32 -7.59
CA SER A 543 8.19 -26.31 -7.22
C SER A 543 9.50 -26.19 -8.01
N CYS A 544 9.51 -25.47 -9.14
CA CYS A 544 10.72 -25.17 -9.88
C CYS A 544 11.49 -23.97 -9.29
N ASP A 545 12.60 -24.22 -8.59
CA ASP A 545 13.40 -23.18 -7.91
C ASP A 545 14.33 -22.35 -8.84
N VAL A 546 14.50 -22.72 -10.12
CA VAL A 546 15.47 -22.07 -11.04
C VAL A 546 14.83 -21.60 -12.34
N GLU A 547 14.78 -20.28 -12.55
CA GLU A 547 14.38 -19.65 -13.81
C GLU A 547 15.60 -19.34 -14.68
N ALA A 548 15.50 -19.58 -16.00
CA ALA A 548 16.54 -19.15 -16.91
C ALA A 548 16.64 -17.62 -16.92
N THR A 549 17.87 -17.13 -16.76
CA THR A 549 18.16 -15.70 -16.62
C THR A 549 19.37 -15.34 -17.46
N ARG A 550 19.28 -14.26 -18.24
CA ARG A 550 20.37 -13.71 -19.04
C ARG A 550 20.80 -12.35 -18.51
N ILE A 551 22.10 -12.07 -18.54
CA ILE A 551 22.66 -10.77 -18.12
C ILE A 551 22.80 -9.87 -19.33
N LEU A 552 22.21 -8.67 -19.27
CA LEU A 552 22.35 -7.63 -20.30
C LEU A 552 23.07 -6.39 -19.74
N CYS A 553 23.98 -5.84 -20.54
CA CYS A 553 24.75 -4.62 -20.26
C CYS A 553 23.91 -3.35 -20.51
N PRO A 554 24.39 -2.14 -20.13
CA PRO A 554 23.75 -0.88 -20.47
C PRO A 554 23.41 -0.72 -21.96
N GLY A 555 22.35 0.03 -22.24
CA GLY A 555 21.91 0.33 -23.61
C GLY A 555 20.46 -0.05 -23.89
N TYR A 556 20.11 -0.09 -25.17
CA TYR A 556 18.80 -0.49 -25.67
C TYR A 556 18.86 -1.91 -26.24
N HIS A 557 17.92 -2.76 -25.82
CA HIS A 557 17.83 -4.16 -26.23
C HIS A 557 16.44 -4.45 -26.80
N ALA A 558 16.38 -5.20 -27.90
CA ALA A 558 15.14 -5.77 -28.44
C ALA A 558 15.19 -7.29 -28.30
N LEU A 559 14.10 -7.87 -27.78
CA LEU A 559 13.99 -9.28 -27.41
C LEU A 559 12.63 -9.82 -27.86
N GLU A 560 12.58 -11.10 -28.23
CA GLU A 560 11.32 -11.78 -28.53
C GLU A 560 11.34 -13.24 -28.07
N CYS A 561 10.15 -13.80 -27.83
CA CYS A 561 9.94 -15.22 -27.59
C CYS A 561 8.53 -15.65 -28.01
N GLN A 562 8.32 -16.96 -28.13
CA GLN A 562 6.97 -17.53 -28.20
C GLN A 562 6.45 -17.73 -26.77
N PHE A 563 5.33 -17.11 -26.44
CA PHE A 563 4.70 -17.18 -25.13
C PHE A 563 3.20 -17.45 -25.27
N ASN A 564 2.73 -18.51 -24.62
CA ASN A 564 1.31 -18.78 -24.46
C ASN A 564 0.93 -18.46 -23.01
N ALA A 565 0.08 -17.44 -22.84
CA ALA A 565 -0.38 -16.99 -21.52
C ALA A 565 -1.34 -17.98 -20.83
N GLY A 566 -1.85 -19.00 -21.53
CA GLY A 566 -2.84 -19.95 -21.02
C GLY A 566 -4.29 -19.60 -21.39
N GLU A 567 -5.25 -20.39 -20.90
CA GLU A 567 -6.68 -20.17 -21.13
C GLU A 567 -7.15 -18.86 -20.48
N TRP A 568 -7.92 -18.07 -21.22
CA TRP A 568 -8.55 -16.84 -20.75
C TRP A 568 -10.00 -16.73 -21.26
N PRO A 569 -10.97 -16.30 -20.42
CA PRO A 569 -10.84 -16.07 -18.98
C PRO A 569 -10.87 -17.39 -18.17
N PRO A 570 -10.14 -17.48 -17.04
CA PRO A 570 -10.32 -18.55 -16.07
C PRO A 570 -11.79 -18.64 -15.62
N LYS A 571 -12.32 -19.86 -15.56
CA LYS A 571 -13.70 -20.12 -15.16
C LYS A 571 -13.84 -20.21 -13.63
N PRO A 572 -14.90 -19.64 -13.03
CA PRO A 572 -15.17 -19.76 -11.61
C PRO A 572 -15.61 -21.18 -11.25
N MET A 573 -15.51 -21.53 -9.97
CA MET A 573 -16.09 -22.74 -9.41
C MET A 573 -17.48 -22.41 -8.86
N VAL A 574 -18.50 -23.06 -9.41
CA VAL A 574 -19.90 -22.91 -8.98
C VAL A 574 -20.49 -24.26 -8.59
N ALA A 575 -21.44 -24.26 -7.66
CA ALA A 575 -22.20 -25.46 -7.33
C ALA A 575 -23.02 -25.91 -8.55
N ALA A 576 -23.18 -27.22 -8.76
CA ALA A 576 -23.84 -27.79 -9.94
C ALA A 576 -25.33 -27.40 -10.09
N ASN A 577 -25.95 -26.85 -9.04
CA ASN A 577 -27.32 -26.33 -9.04
C ASN A 577 -27.41 -24.80 -9.20
N GLN A 578 -26.30 -24.12 -9.52
CA GLN A 578 -26.24 -22.67 -9.74
C GLN A 578 -25.86 -22.38 -11.20
N PRO A 579 -26.45 -21.34 -11.82
CA PRO A 579 -25.98 -20.89 -13.13
C PRO A 579 -24.56 -20.33 -13.01
N MET A 580 -23.79 -20.40 -14.11
CA MET A 580 -22.55 -19.63 -14.24
C MET A 580 -22.87 -18.14 -14.11
N PRO A 581 -22.08 -17.36 -13.36
CA PRO A 581 -22.24 -15.91 -13.33
C PRO A 581 -21.94 -15.33 -14.72
N VAL A 582 -22.51 -14.16 -15.00
CA VAL A 582 -22.13 -13.34 -16.17
C VAL A 582 -20.66 -12.96 -16.03
N GLU A 583 -19.91 -12.97 -17.13
CA GLU A 583 -18.50 -12.54 -17.12
C GLU A 583 -18.40 -11.02 -16.92
N SER A 584 -17.94 -10.62 -15.74
CA SER A 584 -17.75 -9.23 -15.29
C SER A 584 -16.28 -8.79 -15.41
N ILE A 585 -15.66 -9.04 -16.56
CA ILE A 585 -14.27 -8.62 -16.83
C ILE A 585 -14.18 -7.26 -17.52
N ALA A 586 -13.24 -6.42 -17.09
CA ALA A 586 -12.92 -5.15 -17.73
C ALA A 586 -12.29 -5.40 -19.12
N GLY A 587 -13.08 -5.19 -20.19
CA GLY A 587 -12.75 -5.48 -21.59
C GLY A 587 -12.12 -4.32 -22.34
#